data_AF-A0A949VT89-F1
#
_entry.id   AF-A0A949VT89-F1
#
_cell.length_a   1.000
_cell.length_b   1.000
_cell.length_c   1.000
_cell.angle_alpha   90.00
_cell.angle_beta   90.00
_cell.angle_gamma   90.00
#
_symmetry.space_group_name_H-M   'P 1'
#
loop_
_entity.id
_entity.type
_entity.pdbx_description
1 polymer ?
#
loop_
_entity_poly.entity_id
_entity_poly.type
_entity_poly.pdbx_seq_one_letter_code
_entity_poly.pdbx_strand_id
1 'polypeptide(L)'
;MKIETSTPVGDIAATSAVAASVLERYGIDYCCHGKSSLEDACRAKGVSPDNVKDDIARAITKAPAPSTDWNTAPLRDLIEHIVTKHHEYLKLELPRVGQRVRTVARVHGEKDPVALHELEQVFGGMAEELNLHMHKEEMMLFPAIERSEAATQGGGMLPPSPFGTIANPISVMEHEHDSAGNALIRIREITKDFDPPPYACSTYRAMLEGLKALEADLHVHIHLENNILFPRAIALENKN
;
A
#
# COMPACT_ATOMS: atom_id res chain seq x y z
N MET A 1 -0.05 22.99 -3.23
CA MET A 1 1.05 22.57 -4.10
C MET A 1 0.59 22.67 -5.55
N LYS A 2 1.41 23.20 -6.47
CA LYS A 2 1.11 23.15 -7.90
C LYS A 2 1.66 21.83 -8.44
N ILE A 3 0.78 20.92 -8.86
CA ILE A 3 1.19 19.61 -9.39
C ILE A 3 1.70 19.84 -10.82
N GLU A 4 2.96 19.47 -11.08
CA GLU A 4 3.55 19.49 -12.42
C GLU A 4 3.62 18.05 -12.96
N THR A 5 3.75 17.87 -14.28
CA THR A 5 3.78 16.51 -14.87
C THR A 5 5.03 15.73 -14.48
N SER A 6 6.11 16.44 -14.12
CA SER A 6 7.34 15.86 -13.58
C SER A 6 7.26 15.51 -12.09
N THR A 7 6.19 15.89 -11.38
CA THR A 7 6.06 15.57 -9.95
C THR A 7 5.91 14.06 -9.76
N PRO A 8 6.67 13.43 -8.86
CA PRO A 8 6.51 12.02 -8.52
C PRO A 8 5.09 11.71 -8.02
N VAL A 9 4.52 10.58 -8.45
CA VAL A 9 3.15 10.20 -8.07
C VAL A 9 3.00 9.90 -6.57
N GLY A 10 4.07 9.43 -5.92
CA GLY A 10 4.15 9.28 -4.47
C GLY A 10 4.04 10.63 -3.75
N ASP A 11 4.78 11.65 -4.21
CA ASP A 11 4.70 13.00 -3.63
C ASP A 11 3.29 13.59 -3.79
N ILE A 12 2.64 13.34 -4.93
CA ILE A 12 1.24 13.75 -5.16
C ILE A 12 0.31 13.06 -4.16
N ALA A 13 0.42 11.74 -4.00
CA ALA A 13 -0.40 10.98 -3.06
C ALA A 13 -0.20 11.43 -1.60
N ALA A 14 1.05 11.78 -1.23
CA ALA A 14 1.39 12.28 0.10
C ALA A 14 0.76 13.64 0.41
N THR A 15 0.33 14.41 -0.59
CA THR A 15 -0.36 15.69 -0.35
C THR A 15 -1.77 15.54 0.22
N SER A 16 -2.48 14.46 -0.12
CA SER A 16 -3.85 14.23 0.33
C SER A 16 -4.38 12.84 -0.04
N ALA A 17 -5.16 12.23 0.85
CA ALA A 17 -5.87 10.97 0.60
C ALA A 17 -6.80 11.04 -0.64
N VAL A 18 -7.38 12.21 -0.94
CA VAL A 18 -8.21 12.34 -2.15
C VAL A 18 -7.37 12.34 -3.42
N ALA A 19 -6.12 12.81 -3.38
CA ALA A 19 -5.21 12.75 -4.52
C ALA A 19 -4.81 11.30 -4.81
N ALA A 20 -4.47 10.54 -3.77
CA ALA A 20 -4.21 9.10 -3.87
C ALA A 20 -5.40 8.36 -4.50
N SER A 21 -6.63 8.64 -4.03
CA SER A 21 -7.85 8.05 -4.60
C SER A 21 -8.05 8.42 -6.09
N VAL A 22 -7.69 9.64 -6.52
CA VAL A 22 -7.74 9.98 -7.94
C VAL A 22 -6.74 9.16 -8.75
N LEU A 23 -5.49 9.03 -8.29
CA LEU A 23 -4.47 8.22 -8.97
C LEU A 23 -4.92 6.76 -9.10
N GLU A 24 -5.51 6.20 -8.04
CA GLU A 24 -6.05 4.84 -8.02
C GLU A 24 -7.17 4.64 -9.06
N ARG A 25 -8.08 5.60 -9.22
CA ARG A 25 -9.13 5.54 -10.28
C ARG A 25 -8.57 5.51 -11.70
N TYR A 26 -7.37 6.04 -11.91
CA TYR A 26 -6.65 5.95 -13.19
C TYR A 26 -5.77 4.71 -13.29
N GLY A 27 -5.76 3.83 -12.27
CA GLY A 27 -4.91 2.65 -12.19
C GLY A 27 -3.42 3.00 -12.07
N ILE A 28 -3.08 4.21 -11.59
CA ILE A 28 -1.71 4.66 -11.41
C ILE A 28 -1.17 4.10 -10.09
N ASP A 29 -0.07 3.36 -10.17
CA ASP A 29 0.64 2.81 -9.01
C ASP A 29 1.47 3.90 -8.34
N TYR A 30 0.90 4.50 -7.31
CA TYR A 30 1.55 5.53 -6.50
C TYR A 30 2.24 4.98 -5.25
N CYS A 31 2.01 3.71 -4.91
CA CYS A 31 2.48 3.09 -3.68
C CYS A 31 3.85 2.42 -3.88
N CYS A 32 3.98 1.52 -4.84
CA CYS A 32 5.23 0.80 -5.12
C CYS A 32 6.13 1.63 -6.05
N HIS A 33 5.55 2.24 -7.08
CA HIS A 33 6.29 3.00 -8.09
C HIS A 33 6.19 4.52 -7.90
N GLY A 34 6.06 4.97 -6.64
CA GLY A 34 5.83 6.36 -6.26
C GLY A 34 6.85 7.38 -6.78
N LYS A 35 8.10 6.94 -7.05
CA LYS A 35 9.18 7.77 -7.61
C LYS A 35 8.98 8.12 -9.09
N SER A 36 8.09 7.44 -9.81
CA SER A 36 7.79 7.72 -11.21
C SER A 36 7.10 9.08 -11.35
N SER A 37 7.45 9.84 -12.38
CA SER A 37 6.75 11.09 -12.67
C SER A 37 5.29 10.82 -13.05
N LEU A 38 4.41 11.79 -12.81
CA LEU A 38 3.01 11.72 -13.25
C LEU A 38 2.91 11.47 -14.77
N GLU A 39 3.79 12.10 -15.55
CA GLU A 39 3.86 11.90 -17.00
C GLU A 39 4.15 10.44 -17.37
N ASP A 40 5.16 9.84 -16.76
CA ASP A 40 5.56 8.47 -17.03
C ASP A 40 4.47 7.48 -16.60
N ALA A 41 3.88 7.69 -15.42
CA ALA A 41 2.80 6.86 -14.90
C ALA A 41 1.54 6.95 -15.78
N CYS A 42 1.15 8.15 -16.21
CA CYS A 42 0.04 8.34 -17.13
C CYS A 42 0.30 7.72 -18.50
N ARG A 43 1.53 7.84 -19.03
CA ARG A 43 1.93 7.21 -20.29
C ARG A 43 1.82 5.69 -20.24
N ALA A 44 2.24 5.07 -19.14
CA ALA A 44 2.12 3.63 -18.93
C ALA A 44 0.66 3.13 -18.90
N LYS A 45 -0.28 4.00 -18.51
CA LYS A 45 -1.73 3.69 -18.44
C LYS A 45 -2.52 4.19 -19.66
N GLY A 46 -1.88 4.88 -20.60
CA GLY A 46 -2.55 5.44 -21.78
C GLY A 46 -3.53 6.58 -21.45
N VAL A 47 -3.30 7.30 -20.35
CA VAL A 47 -4.17 8.42 -19.90
C VAL A 47 -3.47 9.76 -20.03
N SER A 48 -4.24 10.86 -20.14
CA SER A 48 -3.68 12.22 -20.27
C SER A 48 -3.21 12.77 -18.91
N PRO A 49 -1.92 13.15 -18.75
CA PRO A 49 -1.43 13.76 -17.51
C PRO A 49 -2.21 15.01 -17.10
N ASP A 50 -2.62 15.85 -18.07
CA ASP A 50 -3.38 17.06 -17.78
C ASP A 50 -4.77 16.76 -17.23
N ASN A 51 -5.45 15.73 -17.76
CA ASN A 51 -6.75 15.31 -17.23
C ASN A 51 -6.63 14.81 -15.79
N VAL A 52 -5.59 14.03 -15.49
CA VAL A 52 -5.34 13.53 -14.13
C VAL A 52 -5.05 14.67 -13.17
N LYS A 53 -4.20 15.64 -13.56
CA LYS A 53 -3.91 16.85 -12.77
C LYS A 53 -5.18 17.63 -12.44
N ASP A 54 -6.02 17.85 -13.44
CA ASP A 54 -7.27 18.57 -13.31
C ASP A 54 -8.24 17.87 -12.34
N ASP A 55 -8.35 16.54 -12.43
CA ASP A 55 -9.17 15.75 -11.51
C ASP A 55 -8.64 15.77 -10.08
N ILE A 56 -7.32 15.70 -9.88
CA ILE A 56 -6.70 15.84 -8.56
C ILE A 56 -6.99 17.23 -7.98
N ALA A 57 -6.79 18.29 -8.77
CA ALA A 57 -7.03 19.66 -8.31
C ALA A 57 -8.50 19.89 -7.92
N ARG A 58 -9.44 19.37 -8.72
CA ARG A 58 -10.88 19.37 -8.40
C ARG A 58 -11.19 18.62 -7.12
N ALA A 59 -10.58 17.45 -6.90
CA ALA A 59 -10.81 16.63 -5.73
C ALA A 59 -10.29 17.31 -4.45
N ILE A 60 -9.06 17.84 -4.49
CA ILE A 60 -8.44 18.56 -3.36
C ILE A 60 -9.27 19.77 -2.95
N THR A 61 -9.78 20.55 -3.91
CA THR A 61 -10.59 21.75 -3.62
C THR A 61 -11.88 21.43 -2.85
N LYS A 62 -12.41 20.21 -2.99
CA LYS A 62 -13.64 19.76 -2.33
C LYS A 62 -13.38 19.02 -1.01
N ALA A 63 -12.13 18.68 -0.73
CA ALA A 63 -11.78 17.90 0.44
C ALA A 63 -11.77 18.76 1.71
N PRO A 64 -12.13 18.20 2.88
CA PRO A 64 -11.85 18.84 4.16
C PRO A 64 -10.34 19.08 4.33
N ALA A 65 -9.99 19.98 5.26
CA ALA A 65 -8.58 20.26 5.57
C ALA A 65 -7.79 18.97 5.82
N PRO A 66 -6.53 18.89 5.36
CA PRO A 66 -5.75 17.66 5.39
C PRO A 66 -5.64 17.11 6.81
N SER A 67 -5.77 15.78 6.93
CA SER A 67 -5.29 15.03 8.08
C SER A 67 -3.76 15.21 8.21
N THR A 68 -3.22 14.87 9.37
CA THR A 68 -1.79 14.89 9.73
C THR A 68 -0.84 14.83 8.52
N ASP A 69 0.05 15.82 8.40
CA ASP A 69 1.09 15.80 7.37
C ASP A 69 2.19 14.81 7.77
N TRP A 70 2.09 13.60 7.24
CA TRP A 70 3.03 12.52 7.52
C TRP A 70 4.45 12.80 7.01
N ASN A 71 4.66 13.78 6.12
CA ASN A 71 6.00 14.18 5.69
C ASN A 71 6.79 14.86 6.81
N THR A 72 6.09 15.48 7.77
CA THR A 72 6.70 16.28 8.83
C THR A 72 6.44 15.74 10.23
N ALA A 73 5.43 14.90 10.42
CA ALA A 73 5.14 14.22 11.69
C ALA A 73 6.33 13.35 12.16
N PRO A 74 6.53 13.14 13.48
CA PRO A 74 7.50 12.18 14.01
C PRO A 74 7.34 10.79 13.38
N LEU A 75 8.45 10.09 13.10
CA LEU A 75 8.40 8.75 12.52
C LEU A 75 7.71 7.77 13.46
N ARG A 76 7.88 7.94 14.78
CA ARG A 76 7.12 7.19 15.78
C ARG A 76 5.61 7.30 15.60
N ASP A 77 5.08 8.50 15.39
CA ASP A 77 3.64 8.72 15.21
C ASP A 77 3.14 8.10 13.90
N LEU A 78 3.97 8.13 12.85
CA LEU A 78 3.66 7.47 11.57
C LEU A 78 3.66 5.94 11.71
N ILE A 79 4.64 5.37 12.40
CA ILE A 79 4.70 3.93 12.72
C ILE A 79 3.47 3.51 13.52
N GLU A 80 3.12 4.25 14.57
CA GLU A 80 1.93 3.96 15.38
C GLU A 80 0.66 4.02 14.52
N HIS A 81 0.56 4.99 13.60
CA HIS A 81 -0.55 5.06 12.66
C HIS A 81 -0.62 3.84 11.74
N ILE A 82 0.51 3.43 11.15
CA ILE A 82 0.60 2.27 10.26
C ILE A 82 0.15 1.01 11.01
N VAL A 83 0.69 0.76 12.20
CA VAL A 83 0.36 -0.42 12.99
C VAL A 83 -1.12 -0.42 13.38
N THR A 84 -1.59 0.66 14.02
CA THR A 84 -2.95 0.71 14.59
C THR A 84 -4.06 0.76 13.54
N LYS A 85 -3.80 1.37 12.38
CA LYS A 85 -4.81 1.51 11.33
C LYS A 85 -4.73 0.40 10.29
N HIS A 86 -3.54 0.12 9.78
CA HIS A 86 -3.36 -0.76 8.63
C HIS A 86 -3.04 -2.18 9.08
N HIS A 87 -2.06 -2.40 9.96
CA HIS A 87 -1.71 -3.76 10.38
C HIS A 87 -2.83 -4.43 11.18
N GLU A 88 -3.45 -3.72 12.13
CA GLU A 88 -4.59 -4.27 12.88
C GLU A 88 -5.79 -4.57 11.97
N TYR A 89 -6.04 -3.73 10.94
CA TYR A 89 -7.05 -4.02 9.93
C TYR A 89 -6.72 -5.29 9.15
N LEU A 90 -5.48 -5.43 8.65
CA LEU A 90 -5.03 -6.60 7.88
C LEU A 90 -5.08 -7.89 8.71
N LYS A 91 -4.64 -7.85 9.98
CA LYS A 91 -4.72 -8.99 10.92
C LYS A 91 -6.16 -9.49 11.10
N LEU A 92 -7.15 -8.61 10.99
CA LEU A 92 -8.57 -8.96 11.08
C LEU A 92 -9.15 -9.42 9.73
N GLU A 93 -8.84 -8.72 8.64
CA GLU A 93 -9.50 -8.91 7.36
C GLU A 93 -8.87 -10.01 6.50
N LEU A 94 -7.55 -10.22 6.53
CA LEU A 94 -6.90 -11.32 5.81
C LEU A 94 -7.52 -12.69 6.13
N PRO A 95 -7.70 -13.11 7.41
CA PRO A 95 -8.34 -14.39 7.70
C PRO A 95 -9.83 -14.41 7.31
N ARG A 96 -10.54 -13.28 7.48
CA ARG A 96 -11.98 -13.18 7.18
C ARG A 96 -12.25 -13.29 5.67
N VAL A 97 -11.52 -12.54 4.86
CA VAL A 97 -11.62 -12.59 3.40
C VAL A 97 -11.11 -13.92 2.88
N GLY A 98 -10.01 -14.46 3.42
CA GLY A 98 -9.51 -15.78 3.07
C GLY A 98 -10.53 -16.89 3.28
N GLN A 99 -11.29 -16.85 4.38
CA GLN A 99 -12.39 -17.80 4.58
C GLN A 99 -13.47 -17.69 3.51
N ARG A 100 -13.79 -16.46 3.07
CA ARG A 100 -14.77 -16.23 1.99
C ARG A 100 -14.25 -16.74 0.66
N VAL A 101 -12.99 -16.48 0.32
CA VAL A 101 -12.32 -16.98 -0.91
C VAL A 101 -12.43 -18.51 -0.97
N ARG A 102 -12.00 -19.21 0.09
CA ARG A 102 -12.11 -20.69 0.15
C ARG A 102 -13.56 -21.18 0.07
N THR A 103 -14.48 -20.48 0.71
CA THR A 103 -15.91 -20.84 0.68
C THR A 103 -16.49 -20.70 -0.73
N VAL A 104 -16.16 -19.62 -1.42
CA VAL A 104 -16.59 -19.36 -2.79
C VAL A 104 -15.97 -20.37 -3.74
N ALA A 105 -14.67 -20.63 -3.66
CA ALA A 105 -14.00 -21.65 -4.46
C ALA A 105 -14.63 -23.04 -4.25
N ARG A 106 -14.96 -23.41 -3.02
CA ARG A 106 -15.62 -24.69 -2.72
C ARG A 106 -17.05 -24.78 -3.26
N VAL A 107 -17.86 -23.72 -3.14
CA VAL A 107 -19.30 -23.74 -3.49
C VAL A 107 -19.53 -23.48 -4.98
N HIS A 108 -18.71 -22.60 -5.58
CA HIS A 108 -18.87 -22.15 -6.96
C HIS A 108 -17.73 -22.63 -7.88
N GLY A 109 -16.79 -23.43 -7.39
CA GLY A 109 -15.64 -23.91 -8.17
C GLY A 109 -16.02 -24.60 -9.48
N GLU A 110 -17.13 -25.35 -9.53
CA GLU A 110 -17.57 -25.96 -10.79
C GLU A 110 -18.08 -24.94 -11.84
N LYS A 111 -18.44 -23.71 -11.41
CA LYS A 111 -18.89 -22.65 -12.32
C LYS A 111 -17.72 -21.93 -12.99
N ASP A 112 -16.60 -21.81 -12.30
CA ASP A 112 -15.37 -21.18 -12.81
C ASP A 112 -14.13 -21.79 -12.13
N PRO A 113 -13.76 -23.04 -12.49
CA PRO A 113 -12.80 -23.81 -11.73
C PRO A 113 -11.38 -23.25 -11.81
N VAL A 114 -11.01 -22.70 -12.96
CA VAL A 114 -9.68 -22.12 -13.16
C VAL A 114 -9.56 -20.82 -12.37
N ALA A 115 -10.49 -19.88 -12.56
CA ALA A 115 -10.39 -18.57 -11.92
C ALA A 115 -10.50 -18.65 -10.39
N LEU A 116 -11.43 -19.46 -9.86
CA LEU A 116 -11.63 -19.53 -8.41
C LEU A 116 -10.52 -20.32 -7.69
N HIS A 117 -9.94 -21.33 -8.33
CA HIS A 117 -8.78 -22.03 -7.77
C HIS A 117 -7.56 -21.10 -7.75
N GLU A 118 -7.33 -20.38 -8.84
CA GLU A 118 -6.23 -19.44 -8.92
C GLU A 118 -6.39 -18.28 -7.92
N LEU A 119 -7.60 -17.74 -7.76
CA LEU A 119 -7.90 -16.72 -6.76
C LEU A 119 -7.54 -17.20 -5.34
N GLU A 120 -7.89 -18.43 -5.01
CA GLU A 120 -7.56 -19.04 -3.71
C GLU A 120 -6.05 -19.14 -3.50
N GLN A 121 -5.29 -19.56 -4.53
CA GLN A 121 -3.84 -19.66 -4.46
C GLN A 121 -3.15 -18.30 -4.32
N VAL A 122 -3.50 -17.34 -5.18
CA VAL A 122 -2.90 -16.00 -5.19
C VAL A 122 -3.19 -15.28 -3.88
N PHE A 123 -4.45 -15.29 -3.42
CA PHE A 123 -4.82 -14.66 -2.16
C PHE A 123 -4.13 -15.36 -0.97
N GLY A 124 -4.08 -16.70 -0.97
CA GLY A 124 -3.43 -17.47 0.09
C GLY A 124 -1.96 -17.12 0.25
N GLY A 125 -1.21 -17.13 -0.86
CA GLY A 125 0.22 -16.77 -0.86
C GLY A 125 0.45 -15.33 -0.39
N MET A 126 -0.30 -14.37 -0.93
CA MET A 126 -0.21 -12.96 -0.52
C MET A 126 -0.50 -12.79 0.98
N ALA A 127 -1.53 -13.46 1.51
CA ALA A 127 -1.89 -13.36 2.92
C ALA A 127 -0.80 -13.94 3.85
N GLU A 128 -0.15 -15.04 3.47
CA GLU A 128 0.96 -15.62 4.22
C GLU A 128 2.19 -14.69 4.23
N GLU A 129 2.55 -14.16 3.06
CA GLU A 129 3.64 -13.19 2.91
C GLU A 129 3.39 -11.93 3.76
N LEU A 130 2.19 -11.33 3.67
CA LEU A 130 1.84 -10.13 4.43
C LEU A 130 1.89 -10.36 5.95
N ASN A 131 1.49 -11.52 6.46
CA ASN A 131 1.57 -11.81 7.90
C ASN A 131 3.02 -11.88 8.39
N LEU A 132 3.91 -12.50 7.62
CA LEU A 132 5.34 -12.56 7.95
C LEU A 132 6.02 -11.19 7.77
N HIS A 133 5.62 -10.46 6.75
CA HIS A 133 6.05 -9.11 6.44
C HIS A 133 5.79 -8.17 7.62
N MET A 134 4.52 -7.99 8.04
CA MET A 134 4.15 -7.14 9.16
C MET A 134 4.87 -7.54 10.45
N HIS A 135 5.10 -8.84 10.68
CA HIS A 135 5.85 -9.32 11.84
C HIS A 135 7.31 -8.83 11.84
N LYS A 136 7.99 -8.85 10.69
CA LYS A 136 9.36 -8.32 10.57
C LYS A 136 9.39 -6.82 10.80
N GLU A 137 8.38 -6.11 10.31
CA GLU A 137 8.29 -4.68 10.53
C GLU A 137 8.11 -4.33 12.00
N GLU A 138 7.07 -4.88 12.63
CA GLU A 138 6.72 -4.60 14.02
C GLU A 138 7.80 -5.04 15.02
N MET A 139 8.47 -6.18 14.77
CA MET A 139 9.44 -6.73 15.71
C MET A 139 10.86 -6.21 15.50
N MET A 140 11.21 -5.83 14.28
CA MET A 140 12.60 -5.54 13.92
C MET A 140 12.78 -4.16 13.31
N LEU A 141 12.09 -3.86 12.20
CA LEU A 141 12.34 -2.65 11.42
C LEU A 141 11.85 -1.39 12.16
N PHE A 142 10.58 -1.35 12.57
CA PHE A 142 9.99 -0.19 13.23
C PHE A 142 10.70 0.16 14.54
N PRO A 143 11.01 -0.79 15.45
CA PRO A 143 11.80 -0.47 16.63
C PRO A 143 13.20 0.07 16.31
N ALA A 144 13.81 -0.35 15.20
CA ALA A 144 15.10 0.19 14.77
C ALA A 144 14.97 1.63 14.27
N ILE A 145 13.93 1.95 13.49
CA ILE A 145 13.65 3.32 13.02
C ILE A 145 13.40 4.26 14.21
N GLU A 146 12.58 3.86 15.19
CA GLU A 146 12.31 4.67 16.39
C GLU A 146 13.59 4.97 17.18
N ARG A 147 14.47 3.97 17.35
CA ARG A 147 15.76 4.17 18.03
C ARG A 147 16.67 5.14 17.27
N SER A 148 16.68 5.06 15.94
CA SER A 148 17.45 5.98 15.09
C SER A 148 16.93 7.42 15.20
N GLU A 149 15.61 7.62 15.17
CA GLU A 149 15.01 8.96 15.32
C GLU A 149 15.35 9.56 16.69
N ALA A 150 15.21 8.79 17.76
CA ALA A 150 15.53 9.23 19.12
C ALA A 150 17.01 9.59 19.29
N ALA A 151 17.93 8.81 18.69
CA ALA A 151 19.37 9.10 18.74
C ALA A 151 19.72 10.41 18.03
N THR A 152 19.18 10.63 16.82
CA THR A 152 19.40 11.87 16.06
C THR A 152 18.83 13.09 16.78
N GLN A 153 17.66 12.99 17.39
CA GLN A 153 17.07 14.09 18.17
C GLN A 153 17.87 14.40 19.45
N GLY A 154 18.45 13.38 20.08
CA GLY A 154 19.30 13.52 21.27
C GLY A 154 20.74 13.96 20.99
N GLY A 155 21.13 14.14 19.73
CA GLY A 155 22.52 14.43 19.33
C GLY A 155 23.50 13.27 19.62
N GLY A 156 22.97 12.05 19.78
CA GLY A 156 23.74 10.84 20.06
C GLY A 156 24.16 10.11 18.78
N MET A 157 25.14 9.21 18.92
CA MET A 157 25.54 8.30 17.84
C MET A 157 24.44 7.26 17.60
N LEU A 158 24.22 6.87 16.34
CA LEU A 158 23.27 5.82 16.01
C LEU A 158 23.67 4.49 16.68
N PRO A 159 22.71 3.75 17.24
CA PRO A 159 23.00 2.45 17.81
C PRO A 159 23.47 1.49 16.71
N PRO A 160 24.40 0.56 17.02
CA PRO A 160 24.81 -0.45 16.06
C PRO A 160 23.60 -1.26 15.62
N SER A 161 23.35 -1.27 14.31
CA SER A 161 22.28 -2.04 13.69
C SER A 161 22.73 -3.49 13.44
N PRO A 162 21.94 -4.51 13.80
CA PRO A 162 22.24 -5.90 13.45
C PRO A 162 22.21 -6.14 11.92
N PHE A 163 21.72 -5.15 11.16
CA PHE A 163 21.57 -5.21 9.70
C PHE A 163 22.67 -4.46 8.94
N GLY A 164 23.67 -3.90 9.64
CA GLY A 164 24.63 -2.97 9.06
C GLY A 164 24.02 -1.57 8.88
N THR A 165 23.12 -1.43 7.90
CA THR A 165 22.34 -0.20 7.62
C THR A 165 20.84 -0.54 7.60
N ILE A 166 19.99 0.42 7.99
CA ILE A 166 18.54 0.32 7.90
C ILE A 166 18.05 0.17 6.45
N ALA A 167 18.84 0.58 5.45
CA ALA A 167 18.52 0.41 4.04
C ALA A 167 18.41 -1.07 3.63
N ASN A 168 19.17 -1.96 4.29
CA ASN A 168 19.16 -3.39 3.98
C ASN A 168 17.78 -4.03 4.26
N PRO A 169 17.20 -3.97 5.48
CA PRO A 169 15.88 -4.51 5.72
C PRO A 169 14.78 -3.77 4.94
N ILE A 170 14.92 -2.45 4.72
CA ILE A 170 13.98 -1.69 3.89
C ILE A 170 13.92 -2.25 2.46
N SER A 171 15.06 -2.56 1.84
CA SER A 171 15.07 -3.12 0.48
C SER A 171 14.33 -4.46 0.38
N VAL A 172 14.35 -5.26 1.45
CA VAL A 172 13.56 -6.50 1.53
C VAL A 172 12.06 -6.19 1.64
N MET A 173 11.67 -5.20 2.44
CA MET A 173 10.26 -4.78 2.58
C MET A 173 9.73 -4.24 1.24
N GLU A 174 10.48 -3.38 0.56
CA GLU A 174 10.09 -2.84 -0.76
C GLU A 174 9.89 -3.96 -1.80
N HIS A 175 10.75 -4.98 -1.82
CA HIS A 175 10.56 -6.14 -2.70
C HIS A 175 9.30 -6.96 -2.36
N GLU A 176 8.96 -7.08 -1.08
CA GLU A 176 7.74 -7.75 -0.64
C GLU A 176 6.48 -6.92 -0.96
N HIS A 177 6.57 -5.59 -0.93
CA HIS A 177 5.53 -4.69 -1.43
C HIS A 177 5.27 -4.89 -2.92
N ASP A 178 6.33 -5.05 -3.73
CA ASP A 178 6.17 -5.38 -5.14
C ASP A 178 5.48 -6.74 -5.35
N SER A 179 5.82 -7.75 -4.53
CA SER A 179 5.13 -9.06 -4.55
C SER A 179 3.64 -8.91 -4.24
N ALA A 180 3.29 -8.19 -3.16
CA ALA A 180 1.91 -7.92 -2.77
C ALA A 180 1.16 -7.13 -3.86
N GLY A 181 1.77 -6.09 -4.45
CA GLY A 181 1.20 -5.33 -5.54
C GLY A 181 0.87 -6.19 -6.77
N ASN A 182 1.78 -7.09 -7.16
CA ASN A 182 1.55 -8.04 -8.25
C ASN A 182 0.41 -9.02 -7.95
N ALA A 183 0.30 -9.50 -6.71
CA ALA A 183 -0.81 -10.35 -6.29
C ALA A 183 -2.16 -9.61 -6.36
N LEU A 184 -2.21 -8.34 -5.94
CA LEU A 184 -3.42 -7.50 -6.04
C LEU A 184 -3.85 -7.27 -7.50
N ILE A 185 -2.90 -6.98 -8.39
CA ILE A 185 -3.16 -6.87 -9.84
C ILE A 185 -3.78 -8.17 -10.35
N ARG A 186 -3.19 -9.32 -9.99
CA ARG A 186 -3.70 -10.61 -10.44
C ARG A 186 -5.10 -10.93 -9.89
N ILE A 187 -5.36 -10.61 -8.62
CA ILE A 187 -6.69 -10.74 -8.00
C ILE A 187 -7.72 -9.89 -8.76
N ARG A 188 -7.37 -8.64 -9.10
CA ARG A 188 -8.26 -7.75 -9.85
C ARG A 188 -8.56 -8.29 -11.25
N GLU A 189 -7.56 -8.85 -11.94
CA GLU A 189 -7.76 -9.51 -13.25
C GLU A 189 -8.69 -10.71 -13.15
N ILE A 190 -8.45 -11.62 -12.20
CA ILE A 190 -9.25 -12.83 -11.99
C ILE A 190 -10.71 -12.47 -11.68
N THR A 191 -10.90 -11.44 -10.84
CA THR A 191 -12.23 -10.97 -10.43
C THR A 191 -12.88 -10.01 -11.42
N LYS A 192 -12.24 -9.72 -12.56
CA LYS A 192 -12.72 -8.78 -13.58
C LYS A 192 -13.10 -7.43 -12.99
N ASP A 193 -12.15 -6.81 -12.30
CA ASP A 193 -12.34 -5.54 -11.60
C ASP A 193 -13.37 -5.62 -10.46
N PHE A 194 -13.39 -6.76 -9.77
CA PHE A 194 -14.38 -7.08 -8.73
C PHE A 194 -15.84 -7.07 -9.21
N ASP A 195 -16.08 -7.39 -10.49
CA ASP A 195 -17.44 -7.48 -11.05
C ASP A 195 -18.08 -8.84 -10.71
N PRO A 196 -19.18 -8.87 -9.93
CA PRO A 196 -19.81 -10.12 -9.54
C PRO A 196 -20.47 -10.82 -10.75
N PRO A 197 -20.18 -12.12 -11.00
CA PRO A 197 -20.86 -12.86 -12.05
C PRO A 197 -22.38 -13.01 -11.75
N PRO A 198 -23.22 -13.34 -12.75
CA PRO A 198 -24.68 -13.46 -12.55
C PRO A 198 -25.10 -14.47 -11.46
N TYR A 199 -24.27 -15.48 -11.19
CA TYR A 199 -24.51 -16.50 -10.17
C TYR A 199 -23.96 -16.13 -8.78
N ALA A 200 -23.38 -14.93 -8.60
CA ALA A 200 -22.77 -14.50 -7.36
C ALA A 200 -23.81 -14.39 -6.23
N CYS A 201 -23.70 -15.28 -5.24
CA CYS A 201 -24.46 -15.21 -4.01
C CYS A 201 -23.95 -14.09 -3.08
N SER A 202 -24.62 -13.87 -1.94
CA SER A 202 -24.22 -12.86 -0.96
C SER A 202 -22.80 -13.06 -0.44
N THR A 203 -22.36 -14.30 -0.22
CA THR A 203 -20.98 -14.61 0.21
C THR A 203 -19.95 -14.24 -0.85
N TYR A 204 -20.26 -14.45 -2.14
CA TYR A 204 -19.40 -14.06 -3.26
C TYR A 204 -19.27 -12.53 -3.31
N ARG A 205 -20.38 -11.80 -3.22
CA ARG A 205 -20.35 -10.33 -3.21
C ARG A 205 -19.56 -9.78 -2.04
N ALA A 206 -19.74 -10.32 -0.85
CA ALA A 206 -18.97 -9.94 0.33
C ALA A 206 -17.46 -10.29 0.20
N MET A 207 -17.10 -11.35 -0.53
CA MET A 207 -15.70 -11.66 -0.86
C MET A 207 -15.10 -10.56 -1.73
N LEU A 208 -15.79 -10.18 -2.81
CA LEU A 208 -15.33 -9.13 -3.72
C LEU A 208 -15.20 -7.77 -3.03
N GLU A 209 -16.18 -7.41 -2.20
CA GLU A 209 -16.14 -6.18 -1.39
C GLU A 209 -14.95 -6.20 -0.43
N GLY A 210 -14.69 -7.33 0.23
CA GLY A 210 -13.54 -7.49 1.12
C GLY A 210 -12.20 -7.41 0.40
N LEU A 211 -12.07 -8.04 -0.77
CA LEU A 211 -10.85 -7.97 -1.59
C LEU A 211 -10.58 -6.52 -2.04
N LYS A 212 -11.62 -5.81 -2.49
CA LYS A 212 -11.50 -4.41 -2.91
C LYS A 212 -11.13 -3.48 -1.75
N ALA A 213 -11.68 -3.72 -0.56
CA ALA A 213 -11.33 -2.96 0.63
C ALA A 213 -9.90 -3.24 1.12
N LEU A 214 -9.45 -4.50 1.06
CA LEU A 214 -8.06 -4.89 1.36
C LEU A 214 -7.07 -4.22 0.41
N GLU A 215 -7.34 -4.24 -0.90
CA GLU A 215 -6.49 -3.61 -1.90
C GLU A 215 -6.34 -2.10 -1.66
N ALA A 216 -7.45 -1.40 -1.43
CA ALA A 216 -7.44 0.03 -1.17
C ALA A 216 -6.66 0.39 0.11
N ASP A 217 -6.78 -0.42 1.17
CA ASP A 217 -6.02 -0.20 2.40
C ASP A 217 -4.52 -0.46 2.19
N LEU A 218 -4.15 -1.56 1.53
CA LEU A 218 -2.76 -1.92 1.23
C LEU A 218 -2.06 -0.86 0.38
N HIS A 219 -2.74 -0.28 -0.62
CA HIS A 219 -2.15 0.81 -1.40
C HIS A 219 -1.78 2.02 -0.54
N VAL A 220 -2.64 2.39 0.42
CA VAL A 220 -2.35 3.51 1.34
C VAL A 220 -1.23 3.14 2.31
N HIS A 221 -1.30 1.94 2.90
CA HIS A 221 -0.27 1.40 3.79
C HIS A 221 1.12 1.43 3.13
N ILE A 222 1.28 0.74 2.00
CA ILE A 222 2.55 0.66 1.27
C ILE A 222 3.03 2.04 0.86
N HIS A 223 2.11 2.95 0.49
CA HIS A 223 2.48 4.32 0.16
C HIS A 223 3.12 5.06 1.34
N LEU A 224 2.51 4.98 2.53
CA LEU A 224 3.05 5.60 3.75
C LEU A 224 4.45 5.07 4.07
N GLU A 225 4.72 3.80 3.78
CA GLU A 225 6.02 3.19 4.01
C GLU A 225 7.05 3.59 2.95
N ASN A 226 6.81 3.22 1.69
CA ASN A 226 7.75 3.38 0.60
C ASN A 226 8.09 4.83 0.30
N ASN A 227 7.12 5.74 0.45
CA ASN A 227 7.27 7.12 0.00
C ASN A 227 7.50 8.10 1.15
N ILE A 228 7.24 7.70 2.40
CA ILE A 228 7.34 8.60 3.56
C ILE A 228 8.24 8.00 4.63
N LEU A 229 7.88 6.87 5.24
CA LEU A 229 8.61 6.30 6.38
C LEU A 229 10.04 5.89 5.99
N PHE A 230 10.19 5.05 4.96
CA PHE A 230 11.46 4.46 4.58
C PHE A 230 12.49 5.49 4.07
N PRO A 231 12.15 6.43 3.17
CA PRO A 231 13.09 7.45 2.73
C PRO A 231 13.57 8.33 3.90
N ARG A 232 12.66 8.67 4.82
CA ARG A 232 13.00 9.46 6.01
C ARG A 232 13.87 8.68 6.99
N ALA A 233 13.62 7.38 7.18
CA ALA A 233 14.44 6.52 8.01
C ALA A 233 15.88 6.40 7.47
N ILE A 234 16.05 6.20 6.16
CA ILE A 234 17.37 6.17 5.51
C ILE A 234 18.09 7.52 5.67
N ALA A 235 17.35 8.64 5.54
CA ALA A 235 17.92 9.97 5.69
C ALA A 235 18.42 10.27 7.12
N LEU A 236 17.95 9.55 8.15
CA LEU A 236 18.50 9.67 9.51
C LEU A 236 19.92 9.09 9.61
N GLU A 237 20.22 8.00 8.90
CA GLU A 237 21.57 7.41 8.88
C GLU A 237 22.57 8.32 8.17
N ASN A 238 22.16 8.98 7.08
CA ASN A 238 23.04 9.85 6.29
C ASN A 238 23.34 11.20 6.94
N LYS A 239 22.68 11.55 8.05
CA LYS A 239 22.87 12.82 8.76
C LYS A 239 23.90 12.76 9.90
N ASN A 240 24.46 11.57 10.17
CA ASN A 240 25.43 11.33 11.23
C ASN A 240 26.80 10.93 10.68
#